data_AF-A0AA92V668-F1
#
_entry.id   AF-A0AA92V668-F1
#
_cell.length_a   1.000
_cell.length_b   1.000
_cell.length_c   1.000
_cell.angle_alpha   90.00
_cell.angle_beta   90.00
_cell.angle_gamma   90.00
#
_symmetry.space_group_name_H-M   'P 1'
#
loop_
_entity.id
_entity.type
_entity.pdbx_description
1 polymer ?
#
loop_
_entity_poly.entity_id
_entity_poly.type
_entity_poly.pdbx_seq_one_letter_code
_entity_poly.pdbx_strand_id
1 'polypeptide(L)'
;MLLLVMAILMPYGGAWAQTQPSKGDGSADKPYKISTAAELAWFRDQVNSGNNTISATLTKDIDLSEFCHAKDGTTYTDELSWTPINWYQGTFDGNGKTISNLYINATSNYTGFFGYAYVGSIKNITFDNARVKNTGGYNFGILVGNAGSCIIENIKTLANCSVEGETTLAE
;
A
#
# COMPACT_ATOMS: atom_id res chain seq x y z
N MET A 1 -23.22 -21.13 21.63
CA MET A 1 -23.04 -19.96 20.74
C MET A 1 -21.55 -19.80 20.56
N LEU A 2 -21.04 -20.13 19.36
CA LEU A 2 -19.63 -20.43 19.13
C LEU A 2 -18.73 -19.21 19.41
N LEU A 3 -17.69 -19.44 20.23
CA LEU A 3 -16.50 -18.60 20.31
C LEU A 3 -15.78 -18.69 18.95
N LEU A 4 -15.81 -17.60 18.17
CA LEU A 4 -15.00 -17.50 16.96
C LEU A 4 -13.55 -17.27 17.38
N VAL A 5 -12.74 -18.30 17.12
CA VAL A 5 -11.30 -18.33 17.28
C VAL A 5 -10.69 -17.19 16.47
N MET A 6 -10.12 -16.19 17.14
CA MET A 6 -9.18 -15.27 16.52
C MET A 6 -7.96 -16.10 16.12
N ALA A 7 -7.91 -16.51 14.86
CA ALA A 7 -6.72 -17.11 14.28
C ALA A 7 -5.63 -16.02 14.21
N ILE A 8 -4.84 -15.91 15.27
CA ILE A 8 -3.57 -15.18 15.25
C ILE A 8 -2.63 -16.03 14.39
N LEU A 9 -2.67 -15.79 13.08
CA LEU A 9 -1.67 -16.29 12.16
C LEU A 9 -0.40 -15.46 12.41
N MET A 10 0.45 -15.90 13.34
CA MET A 10 1.80 -15.33 13.49
C MET A 10 2.60 -15.62 12.21
N PRO A 11 3.17 -14.61 11.52
CA PRO A 11 4.08 -14.88 10.43
C PRO A 11 5.42 -15.33 11.01
N TYR A 12 5.87 -16.49 10.56
CA TYR A 12 7.22 -16.98 10.82
C TYR A 12 8.23 -16.02 10.20
N GLY A 13 9.07 -15.40 11.04
CA GLY A 13 10.25 -14.64 10.64
C GLY A 13 10.03 -13.13 10.60
N GLY A 14 10.30 -12.45 11.72
CA GLY A 14 10.58 -10.99 11.76
C GLY A 14 9.50 -10.03 11.26
N ALA A 15 8.32 -10.50 10.86
CA ALA A 15 7.25 -9.67 10.33
C ALA A 15 6.58 -8.87 11.46
N TRP A 16 6.61 -7.54 11.33
CA TRP A 16 5.88 -6.60 12.17
C TRP A 16 4.41 -7.03 12.32
N ALA A 17 3.87 -6.94 13.53
CA ALA A 17 2.52 -7.40 13.82
C ALA A 17 1.47 -6.62 13.01
N GLN A 18 0.86 -7.28 12.04
CA GLN A 18 -0.31 -6.76 11.32
C GLN A 18 -1.56 -6.92 12.17
N THR A 19 -2.55 -6.06 11.97
CA THR A 19 -3.80 -6.10 12.75
C THR A 19 -4.99 -5.88 11.85
N GLN A 20 -6.03 -6.69 11.97
CA GLN A 20 -7.28 -6.46 11.23
C GLN A 20 -7.97 -5.17 11.75
N PRO A 21 -8.45 -4.30 10.85
CA PRO A 21 -9.28 -3.16 11.25
C PRO A 21 -10.49 -3.59 12.08
N SER A 22 -10.68 -2.95 13.24
CA SER A 22 -11.79 -3.29 14.16
C SER A 22 -13.18 -2.80 13.69
N LYS A 23 -13.23 -2.00 12.62
CA LYS A 23 -14.46 -1.40 12.09
C LYS A 23 -14.55 -1.57 10.58
N GLY A 24 -15.78 -1.81 10.11
CA GLY A 24 -16.06 -2.17 8.72
C GLY A 24 -15.91 -3.66 8.48
N ASP A 25 -16.54 -4.17 7.42
CA ASP A 25 -16.43 -5.57 6.98
C ASP A 25 -15.76 -5.69 5.60
N GLY A 26 -15.30 -4.57 5.04
CA GLY A 26 -14.63 -4.52 3.74
C GLY A 26 -15.59 -4.48 2.55
N SER A 27 -16.91 -4.51 2.75
CA SER A 27 -17.87 -4.25 1.68
C SER A 27 -17.82 -2.78 1.22
N ALA A 28 -18.41 -2.50 0.05
CA ALA A 28 -18.50 -1.13 -0.46
C ALA A 28 -19.30 -0.19 0.47
N ASP A 29 -20.35 -0.71 1.13
CA ASP A 29 -21.19 0.05 2.07
C ASP A 29 -20.53 0.22 3.44
N LYS A 30 -19.70 -0.74 3.85
CA LYS A 30 -19.01 -0.75 5.15
C LYS A 30 -17.51 -1.05 4.97
N PRO A 31 -16.77 -0.15 4.30
CA PRO A 31 -15.35 -0.34 4.07
C PRO A 31 -14.58 -0.41 5.38
N TYR A 32 -13.49 -1.16 5.39
CA TYR A 32 -12.58 -1.22 6.53
C TYR A 32 -12.07 0.17 6.91
N LYS A 33 -12.08 0.50 8.19
CA LYS A 33 -11.61 1.80 8.70
C LYS A 33 -10.19 1.67 9.21
N ILE A 34 -9.25 2.14 8.40
CA ILE A 34 -7.81 2.02 8.66
C ILE A 34 -7.34 3.27 9.39
N SER A 35 -6.63 3.08 10.50
CA SER A 35 -6.13 4.15 11.36
C SER A 35 -4.66 4.01 11.73
N THR A 36 -4.03 2.90 11.33
CA THR A 36 -2.64 2.54 11.62
C THR A 36 -1.99 1.86 10.43
N ALA A 37 -0.65 1.87 10.39
CA ALA A 37 0.10 1.18 9.35
C ALA A 37 -0.02 -0.35 9.43
N ALA A 38 -0.16 -0.92 10.63
CA ALA A 38 -0.42 -2.34 10.83
C ALA A 38 -1.76 -2.80 10.21
N GLU A 39 -2.80 -1.97 10.31
CA GLU A 39 -4.10 -2.18 9.66
C GLU A 39 -4.00 -2.08 8.14
N LEU A 40 -3.19 -1.14 7.63
CA LEU A 40 -2.96 -0.99 6.21
C LEU A 40 -2.17 -2.16 5.62
N ALA A 41 -1.15 -2.65 6.33
CA ALA A 41 -0.39 -3.83 5.95
C ALA A 41 -1.26 -5.10 5.94
N TRP A 42 -2.13 -5.27 6.94
CA TRP A 42 -3.13 -6.34 6.94
C TRP A 42 -4.04 -6.26 5.71
N PHE A 43 -4.57 -5.07 5.40
CA PHE A 43 -5.45 -4.86 4.26
C PHE A 43 -4.77 -5.22 2.93
N ARG A 44 -3.53 -4.78 2.73
CA ARG A 44 -2.71 -5.16 1.58
C ARG A 44 -2.62 -6.67 1.44
N ASP A 45 -2.31 -7.37 2.53
CA ASP A 45 -2.11 -8.82 2.50
C ASP A 45 -3.42 -9.56 2.19
N GLN A 46 -4.57 -9.07 2.67
CA GLN A 46 -5.89 -9.61 2.29
C GLN A 46 -6.20 -9.44 0.80
N VAL A 47 -5.92 -8.26 0.24
CA VAL A 47 -6.08 -8.03 -1.20
C VAL A 47 -5.18 -8.98 -1.99
N ASN A 48 -3.91 -9.06 -1.59
CA ASN A 48 -2.90 -9.89 -2.26
C ASN A 48 -3.17 -11.40 -2.11
N SER A 49 -3.94 -11.83 -1.10
CA SER A 49 -4.41 -13.21 -0.95
C SER A 49 -5.66 -13.53 -1.77
N GLY A 50 -6.13 -12.60 -2.60
CA GLY A 50 -7.25 -12.81 -3.52
C GLY A 50 -8.56 -12.11 -3.15
N ASN A 51 -8.65 -11.44 -1.99
CA ASN A 51 -9.83 -10.65 -1.62
C ASN A 51 -9.80 -9.28 -2.30
N ASN A 52 -9.71 -9.26 -3.62
CA ASN A 52 -9.39 -8.05 -4.40
C ASN A 52 -10.49 -6.97 -4.45
N THR A 53 -11.71 -7.28 -4.06
CA THR A 53 -12.86 -6.35 -4.09
C THR A 53 -13.09 -5.63 -2.76
N ILE A 54 -12.34 -5.96 -1.69
CA ILE A 54 -12.53 -5.32 -0.39
C ILE A 54 -12.18 -3.82 -0.45
N SER A 55 -12.97 -3.03 0.26
CA SER A 55 -12.86 -1.57 0.28
C SER A 55 -12.36 -1.08 1.63
N ALA A 56 -11.65 0.05 1.62
CA ALA A 56 -11.10 0.68 2.81
C ALA A 56 -11.26 2.20 2.77
N THR A 57 -11.32 2.80 3.96
CA THR A 57 -11.27 4.24 4.16
C THR A 57 -10.23 4.57 5.23
N LEU A 58 -9.31 5.48 4.94
CA LEU A 58 -8.42 6.01 5.96
C LEU A 58 -9.19 6.91 6.93
N THR A 59 -8.88 6.77 8.21
CA THR A 59 -9.46 7.59 9.29
C THR A 59 -8.44 8.46 10.00
N LYS A 60 -7.16 8.15 9.81
CA LYS A 60 -6.00 8.90 10.27
C LYS A 60 -4.93 8.93 9.19
N ASP A 61 -4.00 9.87 9.34
CA ASP A 61 -2.77 9.84 8.57
C ASP A 61 -1.95 8.61 8.98
N ILE A 62 -1.23 8.03 8.02
CA ILE A 62 -0.50 6.77 8.18
C ILE A 62 0.98 7.02 7.92
N ASP A 63 1.82 6.64 8.87
CA ASP A 63 3.28 6.62 8.71
C ASP A 63 3.74 5.19 8.41
N LEU A 64 4.41 4.99 7.28
CA LEU A 64 4.90 3.68 6.85
C LEU A 64 6.37 3.41 7.25
N SER A 65 7.04 4.29 7.99
CA SER A 65 8.48 4.14 8.30
C SER A 65 8.84 2.82 8.99
N GLU A 66 7.93 2.26 9.81
CA GLU A 66 8.12 0.94 10.44
C GLU A 66 7.87 -0.24 9.49
N PHE A 67 7.19 -0.01 8.36
CA PHE A 67 6.77 -1.04 7.40
C PHE A 67 7.54 -1.01 6.09
N CYS A 68 8.22 0.11 5.78
CA CYS A 68 9.15 0.23 4.69
C CYS A 68 10.12 1.40 4.93
N HIS A 69 11.40 1.19 4.65
CA HIS A 69 12.46 2.17 4.79
C HIS A 69 13.70 1.75 4.01
N ALA A 70 14.51 2.74 3.62
CA ALA A 70 15.85 2.48 3.13
C ALA A 70 16.73 1.90 4.25
N LYS A 71 17.81 1.21 3.86
CA LYS A 71 18.86 0.82 4.81
C LYS A 71 19.41 2.06 5.52
N ASP A 72 19.55 1.99 6.85
CA ASP A 72 20.18 3.04 7.66
C ASP A 72 21.34 2.46 8.45
N GLY A 73 22.56 2.89 8.09
CA GLY A 73 23.79 2.44 8.73
C GLY A 73 24.01 3.01 10.14
N THR A 74 23.26 4.04 10.53
CA THR A 74 23.38 4.65 11.88
C THR A 74 22.56 3.91 12.92
N THR A 75 21.42 3.37 12.50
CA THR A 75 20.51 2.58 13.35
C THR A 75 20.63 1.08 13.10
N TYR A 76 21.48 0.67 12.15
CA TYR A 76 21.68 -0.72 11.72
C TYR A 76 20.38 -1.40 11.25
N THR A 77 19.45 -0.63 10.68
CA THR A 77 18.23 -1.18 10.09
C THR A 77 18.50 -1.61 8.65
N ASP A 78 18.16 -2.85 8.34
CA ASP A 78 18.18 -3.35 6.97
C ASP A 78 17.11 -2.64 6.12
N GLU A 79 17.28 -2.69 4.80
CA GLU A 79 16.28 -2.15 3.88
C GLU A 79 15.00 -3.00 3.92
N LEU A 80 13.85 -2.33 3.91
CA LEU A 80 12.54 -2.95 3.77
C LEU A 80 11.72 -2.18 2.73
N SER A 81 11.40 -2.82 1.60
CA SER A 81 10.55 -2.24 0.56
C SER A 81 9.07 -2.54 0.82
N TRP A 82 8.20 -1.56 0.57
CA TRP A 82 6.75 -1.78 0.55
C TRP A 82 6.39 -2.80 -0.53
N THR A 83 5.59 -3.79 -0.15
CA THR A 83 4.97 -4.72 -1.10
C THR A 83 3.74 -4.07 -1.71
N PRO A 84 3.62 -3.94 -3.04
CA PRO A 84 2.46 -3.31 -3.67
C PRO A 84 1.14 -4.04 -3.34
N ILE A 85 0.05 -3.28 -3.22
CA ILE A 85 -1.32 -3.83 -3.24
C ILE A 85 -1.64 -4.18 -4.69
N ASN A 86 -1.80 -5.47 -5.01
CA ASN A 86 -1.87 -5.96 -6.38
C ASN A 86 -3.26 -6.46 -6.77
N TRP A 87 -3.58 -6.40 -8.06
CA TRP A 87 -4.89 -6.79 -8.61
C TRP A 87 -6.10 -6.16 -7.91
N TYR A 88 -6.00 -4.90 -7.51
CA TYR A 88 -7.01 -4.23 -6.70
C TYR A 88 -8.26 -3.80 -7.50
N GLN A 89 -9.45 -4.15 -7.00
CA GLN A 89 -10.75 -3.88 -7.65
C GLN A 89 -11.77 -3.22 -6.71
N GLY A 90 -11.42 -3.00 -5.43
CA GLY A 90 -12.27 -2.32 -4.47
C GLY A 90 -12.21 -0.79 -4.55
N THR A 91 -12.79 -0.13 -3.55
CA THR A 91 -12.62 1.32 -3.32
C THR A 91 -11.65 1.57 -2.18
N PHE A 92 -10.54 2.26 -2.46
CA PHE A 92 -9.64 2.78 -1.45
C PHE A 92 -9.81 4.30 -1.37
N ASP A 93 -10.45 4.76 -0.30
CA ASP A 93 -10.68 6.18 -0.04
C ASP A 93 -9.73 6.69 1.05
N GLY A 94 -8.75 7.48 0.64
CA GLY A 94 -7.84 8.17 1.55
C GLY A 94 -8.54 9.18 2.45
N ASN A 95 -9.78 9.60 2.13
CA ASN A 95 -10.59 10.51 2.94
C ASN A 95 -9.84 11.80 3.34
N GLY A 96 -9.00 12.30 2.43
CA GLY A 96 -8.16 13.48 2.61
C GLY A 96 -6.98 13.29 3.56
N LYS A 97 -6.65 12.04 3.93
CA LYS A 97 -5.52 11.69 4.80
C LYS A 97 -4.22 11.54 4.03
N THR A 98 -3.13 11.64 4.78
CA THR A 98 -1.77 11.51 4.27
C THR A 98 -1.20 10.12 4.56
N ILE A 99 -0.56 9.52 3.56
CA ILE A 99 0.34 8.37 3.71
C ILE A 99 1.77 8.91 3.60
N SER A 100 2.55 8.76 4.67
CA SER A 100 3.90 9.30 4.79
C SER A 100 4.94 8.19 4.72
N ASN A 101 6.15 8.54 4.27
CA ASN A 101 7.34 7.69 4.33
C ASN A 101 7.20 6.36 3.55
N LEU A 102 6.38 6.34 2.49
CA LEU A 102 6.36 5.21 1.56
C LEU A 102 7.75 5.03 0.96
N TYR A 103 8.33 3.84 1.09
CA TYR A 103 9.59 3.48 0.46
C TYR A 103 9.43 2.22 -0.39
N ILE A 104 9.83 2.30 -1.65
CA ILE A 104 9.87 1.16 -2.56
C ILE A 104 11.21 1.17 -3.29
N ASN A 105 11.95 0.08 -3.20
CA ASN A 105 13.09 -0.23 -4.06
C ASN A 105 12.83 -1.59 -4.72
N ALA A 106 12.67 -1.59 -6.04
CA ALA A 106 12.24 -2.76 -6.80
C ALA A 106 12.97 -2.87 -8.15
N THR A 107 12.90 -4.05 -8.77
CA THR A 107 13.35 -4.29 -10.15
C THR A 107 12.26 -4.93 -11.00
N SER A 108 11.04 -5.04 -10.48
CA SER A 108 9.89 -5.70 -11.12
C SER A 108 8.99 -4.71 -11.84
N ASN A 109 8.14 -5.21 -12.74
CA ASN A 109 7.06 -4.43 -13.33
C ASN A 109 5.98 -4.09 -12.29
N TYR A 110 5.17 -3.07 -12.59
CA TYR A 110 3.97 -2.72 -11.81
C TYR A 110 4.30 -2.32 -10.38
N THR A 111 5.16 -1.31 -10.25
CA THR A 111 5.68 -0.86 -8.96
C THR A 111 4.98 0.41 -8.49
N GLY A 112 4.39 0.37 -7.31
CA GLY A 112 3.80 1.53 -6.65
C GLY A 112 3.13 1.14 -5.35
N PHE A 113 2.45 2.09 -4.70
CA PHE A 113 1.64 1.77 -3.52
C PHE A 113 0.60 0.69 -3.85
N PHE A 114 -0.05 0.84 -5.00
CA PHE A 114 -0.72 -0.23 -5.74
C PHE A 114 0.17 -0.74 -6.88
N GLY A 115 0.24 -2.04 -7.09
CA GLY A 115 0.95 -2.61 -8.23
C GLY A 115 0.09 -2.52 -9.49
N TYR A 116 -1.07 -3.16 -9.43
CA TYR A 116 -2.07 -3.18 -10.48
C TYR A 116 -3.45 -2.90 -9.89
N ALA A 117 -4.19 -1.96 -10.47
CA ALA A 117 -5.57 -1.67 -10.11
C ALA A 117 -6.46 -1.76 -11.35
N TYR A 118 -7.62 -2.41 -11.22
CA TYR A 118 -8.55 -2.62 -12.32
C TYR A 118 -9.98 -2.41 -11.86
N VAL A 119 -10.80 -1.68 -12.62
CA VAL A 119 -12.26 -1.43 -12.37
C VAL A 119 -12.66 -0.88 -11.00
N GLY A 120 -11.71 -0.62 -10.10
CA GLY A 120 -11.92 -0.08 -8.77
C GLY A 120 -11.89 1.46 -8.73
N SER A 121 -11.79 1.98 -7.51
CA SER A 121 -11.62 3.41 -7.26
C SER A 121 -10.54 3.67 -6.23
N ILE A 122 -9.61 4.59 -6.53
CA ILE A 122 -8.56 5.01 -5.61
C ILE A 122 -8.61 6.54 -5.54
N LYS A 123 -8.92 7.08 -4.36
CA LYS A 123 -9.22 8.52 -4.26
C LYS A 123 -8.82 9.18 -2.95
N ASN A 124 -8.67 10.50 -2.99
CA ASN A 124 -8.52 11.37 -1.81
C ASN A 124 -7.30 11.06 -0.92
N ILE A 125 -6.16 10.72 -1.54
CA ILE A 125 -4.92 10.38 -0.82
C ILE A 125 -3.89 11.49 -1.06
N THR A 126 -3.22 11.90 0.01
CA THR A 126 -1.98 12.68 -0.10
C THR A 126 -0.80 11.79 0.24
N PHE A 127 0.26 11.81 -0.55
CA PHE A 127 1.53 11.17 -0.22
C PHE A 127 2.54 12.22 0.25
N ASP A 128 3.24 11.93 1.33
CA ASP A 128 4.32 12.77 1.86
C ASP A 128 5.61 11.94 2.02
N ASN A 129 6.74 12.53 1.64
CA ASN A 129 8.05 11.86 1.68
C ASN A 129 8.04 10.44 1.06
N ALA A 130 7.33 10.25 -0.05
CA ALA A 130 7.23 8.96 -0.74
C ALA A 130 8.37 8.78 -1.75
N ARG A 131 9.09 7.67 -1.68
CA ARG A 131 10.27 7.39 -2.53
C ARG A 131 10.08 6.06 -3.24
N VAL A 132 10.03 6.09 -4.57
CA VAL A 132 9.95 4.90 -5.40
C VAL A 132 11.16 4.82 -6.31
N LYS A 133 11.94 3.74 -6.20
CA LYS A 133 13.06 3.41 -7.06
C LYS A 133 12.79 2.12 -7.81
N ASN A 134 12.89 2.15 -9.14
CA ASN A 134 12.76 0.96 -9.99
C ASN A 134 13.82 0.91 -11.10
N THR A 135 14.75 -0.03 -11.03
CA THR A 135 15.89 -0.11 -11.98
C THR A 135 15.82 -1.30 -12.94
N GLY A 136 14.69 -2.00 -13.04
CA GLY A 136 14.60 -3.20 -13.88
C GLY A 136 13.24 -3.50 -14.49
N GLY A 137 12.20 -2.75 -14.10
CA GLY A 137 10.84 -2.98 -14.57
C GLY A 137 10.19 -1.76 -15.21
N TYR A 138 9.09 -2.01 -15.90
CA TYR A 138 8.23 -1.01 -16.52
C TYR A 138 7.01 -0.72 -15.64
N ASN A 139 6.34 0.40 -15.91
CA ASN A 139 5.10 0.80 -15.24
C ASN A 139 5.29 0.98 -13.73
N PHE A 140 5.81 2.14 -13.34
CA PHE A 140 6.06 2.47 -11.94
C PHE A 140 5.70 3.92 -11.60
N GLY A 141 5.32 4.14 -10.34
CA GLY A 141 4.99 5.45 -9.80
C GLY A 141 4.63 5.37 -8.32
N ILE A 142 4.41 6.52 -7.67
CA ILE A 142 4.06 6.54 -6.24
C ILE A 142 2.71 5.86 -5.99
N LEU A 143 1.66 6.27 -6.70
CA LEU A 143 0.31 5.78 -6.47
C LEU A 143 0.13 4.34 -6.96
N VAL A 144 0.36 4.11 -8.25
CA VAL A 144 0.02 2.85 -8.91
C VAL A 144 0.99 2.55 -10.05
N GLY A 145 1.40 1.29 -10.19
CA GLY A 145 2.21 0.84 -11.32
C GLY A 145 1.42 0.84 -12.63
N ASN A 146 0.27 0.18 -12.66
CA ASN A 146 -0.67 0.25 -13.79
C ASN A 146 -2.13 0.29 -13.33
N ALA A 147 -2.94 1.12 -13.98
CA ALA A 147 -4.36 1.26 -13.71
C ALA A 147 -5.16 1.05 -15.00
N GLY A 148 -6.06 0.05 -15.01
CA GLY A 148 -6.97 -0.21 -16.12
C GLY A 148 -8.42 0.07 -15.72
N SER A 149 -9.11 0.97 -16.43
CA SER A 149 -10.53 1.29 -16.16
C SER A 149 -10.83 1.64 -14.69
N CYS A 150 -9.85 2.14 -13.95
CA CYS A 150 -9.96 2.52 -12.53
C CYS A 150 -10.29 4.02 -12.42
N ILE A 151 -11.13 4.38 -11.46
CA ILE A 151 -11.41 5.78 -11.15
C ILE A 151 -10.35 6.29 -10.18
N ILE A 152 -9.50 7.21 -10.63
CA ILE A 152 -8.46 7.83 -9.81
C ILE A 152 -8.78 9.31 -9.63
N GLU A 153 -8.96 9.76 -8.38
CA GLU A 153 -9.43 11.12 -8.08
C GLU A 153 -8.70 11.72 -6.88
N ASN A 154 -8.40 13.02 -6.93
CA ASN A 154 -7.87 13.78 -5.79
C ASN A 154 -6.62 13.16 -5.13
N ILE A 155 -5.67 12.74 -5.96
CA ILE A 155 -4.36 12.25 -5.50
C ILE A 155 -3.36 13.40 -5.50
N LYS A 156 -2.64 13.56 -4.39
CA LYS A 156 -1.66 14.63 -4.19
C LYS A 156 -0.34 14.06 -3.70
N THR A 157 0.74 14.76 -4.02
CA THR A 157 2.06 14.56 -3.41
C THR A 157 2.51 15.85 -2.75
N LEU A 158 3.10 15.77 -1.58
CA LEU A 158 3.79 16.88 -0.92
C LEU A 158 5.28 16.89 -1.30
N ALA A 159 6.04 17.79 -0.68
CA ALA A 159 7.47 17.90 -0.90
C ALA A 159 8.20 16.58 -0.59
N ASN A 160 9.38 16.39 -1.20
CA ASN A 160 10.25 15.22 -1.01
C ASN A 160 9.69 13.87 -1.52
N CYS A 161 8.59 13.90 -2.27
CA CYS A 161 8.19 12.76 -3.08
C CYS A 161 9.12 12.60 -4.29
N SER A 162 9.64 11.39 -4.53
CA SER A 162 10.50 11.09 -5.69
C SER A 162 10.15 9.77 -6.36
N VAL A 163 10.36 9.74 -7.67
CA VAL A 163 10.34 8.52 -8.49
C VAL A 163 11.63 8.49 -9.29
N GLU A 164 12.41 7.43 -9.13
CA GLU A 164 13.66 7.20 -9.83
C GLU A 164 13.57 5.87 -10.58
N GLY A 165 13.96 5.84 -11.84
CA GLY A 165 14.07 4.57 -12.54
C GLY A 165 14.91 4.62 -13.80
N GLU A 166 15.39 3.44 -14.19
CA GLU A 166 16.09 3.23 -15.46
C GLU A 166 15.10 2.63 -16.44
N THR A 167 14.74 3.40 -17.47
CA THR A 167 13.95 2.85 -18.56
C THR A 167 14.91 2.07 -19.44
N THR A 168 15.00 0.74 -19.28
CA THR A 168 15.63 -0.08 -20.32
C THR A 168 14.69 -0.03 -21.52
N LEU A 169 14.95 0.87 -22.47
CA LEU A 169 14.29 0.81 -23.76
C LEU A 169 14.67 -0.54 -24.38
N ALA A 170 13.74 -1.49 -24.39
CA ALA A 170 13.87 -2.65 -25.26
C ALA A 170 13.71 -2.12 -26.69
N GLU A 171 14.85 -1.99 -27.38
CA GLU A 171 14.91 -1.79 -28.84
C GLU A 171 14.30 -2.98 -29.60
#